data_AF-A0A2N7Q7M1-F1
#
_entry.id   AF-A0A2N7Q7M1-F1
#
_cell.length_a   1.000
_cell.length_b   1.000
_cell.length_c   1.000
_cell.angle_alpha   90.00
_cell.angle_beta   90.00
_cell.angle_gamma   90.00
#
_symmetry.space_group_name_H-M   'P 1'
#
loop_
_entity.id
_entity.type
_entity.pdbx_description
1 polymer ?
#
loop_
_entity_poly.entity_id
_entity_poly.type
_entity_poly.pdbx_seq_one_letter_code
_entity_poly.pdbx_strand_id
1 'polypeptide(L)' 'VEDGDIIEIDIPQRRLDLKVSEKELERRRKKWKPFKKDLKGVLKKYYTLVQSGAKGAILE' A
#
# COMPACT_ATOMS: atom_id res chain seq x y z
N VAL A 1 -4.67 -5.16 5.22
CA VAL A 1 -5.05 -4.77 6.59
C VAL A 1 -6.55 -4.90 6.70
N GLU A 2 -7.02 -5.37 7.83
CA GLU A 2 -8.44 -5.55 8.16
C GLU A 2 -8.70 -4.92 9.54
N ASP A 3 -9.95 -4.57 9.81
CA ASP A 3 -10.32 -3.96 11.09
C ASP A 3 -10.01 -4.93 12.25
N GLY A 4 -9.38 -4.39 13.30
CA GLY A 4 -8.91 -5.17 14.45
C GLY A 4 -7.47 -5.69 14.34
N ASP A 5 -6.78 -5.48 13.22
CA ASP A 5 -5.35 -5.74 13.15
C ASP A 5 -4.57 -4.81 14.10
N ILE A 6 -3.64 -5.38 14.88
CA ILE A 6 -2.78 -4.60 15.77
C ILE A 6 -1.60 -4.04 14.96
N ILE A 7 -1.42 -2.73 14.99
CA ILE A 7 -0.32 -2.00 14.36
C ILE A 7 0.59 -1.45 15.45
N GLU A 8 1.87 -1.75 15.38
CA GLU A 8 2.90 -1.18 16.25
C GLU A 8 3.60 -0.04 15.52
N ILE A 9 3.65 1.13 16.16
CA ILE A 9 4.34 2.32 15.64
C ILE A 9 5.50 2.61 16.59
N ASP A 10 6.72 2.34 16.12
CA ASP A 10 7.95 2.66 16.84
C ASP A 10 8.55 3.94 16.25
N ILE A 11 8.28 5.07 16.92
CA ILE A 11 8.77 6.39 16.50
C ILE A 11 10.30 6.48 16.64
N PRO A 12 10.93 6.09 17.77
CA PRO A 12 12.38 6.11 17.91
C PRO A 12 13.12 5.30 16.82
N GLN A 13 12.62 4.11 16.49
CA GLN A 13 13.23 3.23 15.50
C GLN A 13 12.75 3.50 14.06
N ARG A 14 11.79 4.42 13.87
CA ARG A 14 11.16 4.74 12.58
C ARG A 14 10.57 3.49 11.89
N ARG A 15 9.94 2.62 12.68
CA ARG A 15 9.36 1.36 12.20
C ARG A 15 7.85 1.35 12.36
N LEU A 16 7.19 0.74 11.38
CA LEU A 16 5.75 0.50 11.36
C LEU A 16 5.54 -1.00 11.11
N ASP A 17 5.13 -1.73 12.14
CA ASP A 17 4.90 -3.16 12.06
C ASP A 17 3.42 -3.51 12.17
N LEU A 18 3.03 -4.55 11.44
CA LEU A 18 1.71 -5.14 11.53
C LEU A 18 1.83 -6.46 12.30
N LYS A 19 1.20 -6.56 13.47
CA LYS A 19 1.23 -7.76 14.34
C LYS A 19 0.27 -8.84 13.85
N VAL A 20 0.40 -9.20 12.58
CA VAL A 20 -0.34 -10.29 11.93
C VAL A 20 0.68 -11.33 11.49
N SER A 21 0.41 -12.61 11.75
CA SER A 21 1.31 -13.69 11.33
C SER A 21 1.54 -13.69 9.81
N GLU A 22 2.75 -14.05 9.37
CA GLU A 22 3.09 -14.08 7.94
C GLU A 22 2.15 -15.00 7.15
N LYS A 23 1.77 -16.15 7.74
CA LYS A 23 0.82 -17.09 7.14
C LYS A 23 -0.53 -16.45 6.82
N GLU A 24 -1.02 -15.59 7.71
CA GLU A 24 -2.28 -14.87 7.50
C GLU A 24 -2.12 -13.75 6.47
N LEU A 25 -0.98 -13.05 6.48
CA LEU A 25 -0.67 -12.05 5.46
C LEU A 25 -0.57 -12.65 4.06
N GLU A 26 0.08 -13.81 3.91
CA GLU A 26 0.11 -14.55 2.64
C GLU A 26 -1.29 -14.96 2.18
N ARG A 27 -2.13 -15.45 3.09
CA ARG A 27 -3.53 -15.81 2.79
C ARG A 27 -4.31 -14.59 2.29
N ARG A 28 -4.15 -13.44 2.93
CA ARG A 28 -4.77 -12.17 2.53
C ARG A 28 -4.22 -11.67 1.19
N ARG A 29 -2.91 -11.72 0.96
CA ARG A 29 -2.27 -11.36 -0.31
C ARG A 29 -2.80 -12.18 -1.49
N LYS A 30 -2.99 -13.49 -1.30
CA LYS A 30 -3.57 -14.39 -2.33
C LYS A 30 -5.01 -14.02 -2.71
N LYS A 31 -5.78 -13.47 -1.75
CA LYS A 31 -7.17 -13.04 -1.97
C LYS A 31 -7.29 -11.59 -2.44
N TRP A 32 -6.23 -10.80 -2.28
CA TRP A 32 -6.25 -9.37 -2.56
C TRP A 32 -6.39 -9.12 -4.06
N LYS A 33 -7.32 -8.24 -4.42
CA LYS A 33 -7.52 -7.76 -5.79
C LYS A 33 -7.31 -6.25 -5.80
N PRO A 34 -6.46 -5.72 -6.69
CA PRO A 34 -6.25 -4.29 -6.78
C PRO A 34 -7.54 -3.60 -7.21
N PHE A 35 -7.95 -2.58 -6.47
CA PHE A 35 -9.06 -1.72 -6.86
C PHE A 35 -8.66 -0.91 -8.10
N LYS A 36 -9.47 -0.99 -9.16
CA LYS A 36 -9.29 -0.20 -10.37
C LYS A 36 -10.40 0.83 -10.46
N LYS A 37 -10.03 2.11 -10.38
CA LYS A 37 -10.94 3.22 -10.66
C LYS A 37 -10.87 3.56 -12.14
N ASP A 38 -12.02 3.81 -12.77
CA ASP A 38 -12.05 4.38 -14.11
C ASP A 38 -11.66 5.87 -14.03
N LEU A 39 -10.44 6.19 -14.47
CA LEU A 39 -9.87 7.53 -14.42
C LEU A 39 -9.84 8.12 -15.83
N LYS A 40 -10.14 9.42 -15.93
CA LYS A 40 -10.12 10.18 -17.20
C LYS A 40 -9.14 11.35 -17.13
N GLY A 41 -8.65 11.77 -18.30
CA GLY A 41 -7.80 12.94 -18.44
C GLY A 41 -6.46 12.84 -17.69
N VAL A 42 -6.08 13.91 -17.01
CA VAL A 42 -4.77 14.06 -16.33
C VAL A 42 -4.58 13.00 -15.23
N LEU A 43 -5.64 12.61 -14.52
CA LEU A 43 -5.56 11.61 -13.45
C LEU A 43 -5.19 10.22 -13.97
N LYS A 44 -5.64 9.86 -15.19
CA LYS A 44 -5.24 8.60 -15.82
C LYS A 44 -3.74 8.59 -16.12
N LYS A 45 -3.21 9.70 -16.65
CA LYS A 45 -1.77 9.87 -16.93
C LYS A 45 -0.93 9.78 -15.65
N TYR A 46 -1.37 10.47 -14.60
CA TYR A 46 -0.70 10.42 -13.30
C TYR A 46 -0.69 9.00 -12.73
N TYR A 47 -1.84 8.32 -12.70
CA TYR A 47 -1.96 6.96 -12.17
C TYR A 47 -1.03 5.96 -12.86
N THR A 48 -0.75 6.14 -14.15
CA THR A 48 0.11 5.23 -14.92
C THR A 48 1.60 5.54 -14.82
N LEU A 49 1.98 6.81 -14.62
CA LEU A 49 3.37 7.27 -14.75
C LEU A 49 4.02 7.63 -13.41
N VAL A 50 3.23 7.77 -12.35
CA VAL A 50 3.75 8.13 -11.03
C VAL A 50 4.61 7.02 -10.44
N GLN A 51 5.81 7.38 -9.98
CA GLN A 51 6.69 6.49 -9.25
C GLN A 51 6.26 6.31 -7.79
N SER A 52 6.85 5.35 -7.09
CA SER A 52 6.64 5.15 -5.65
C SER A 52 6.86 6.45 -4.86
N GLY A 53 6.08 6.65 -3.79
CA GLY A 53 6.26 7.79 -2.89
C GLY A 53 7.68 7.86 -2.28
N ALA A 54 8.33 6.71 -2.10
CA ALA A 54 9.72 6.63 -1.67
C ALA A 54 10.72 7.22 -2.70
N LYS A 55 10.35 7.25 -3.99
CA LYS A 55 11.09 7.90 -5.07
C LYS A 55 10.63 9.34 -5.34
N GLY A 56 9.77 9.89 -4.48
CA GLY A 56 9.28 11.26 -4.60
C GLY A 56 8.05 11.45 -5.49
N ALA A 57 7.37 10.37 -5.91
CA ALA A 57 6.16 10.44 -6.74
C ALA A 57 6.33 11.27 -8.04
N ILE A 58 7.51 11.23 -8.63
CA ILE A 58 7.81 11.88 -9.90
C ILE A 58 7.15 11.14 -11.07
N LEU A 59 6.93 11.86 -12.17
CA LEU A 59 6.43 11.31 -13.43
C LEU A 59 7.63 10.93 -14.30
N GLU A 60 7.62 9.70 -14.82
CA GLU A 60 8.58 9.21 -15.82
C GLU A 60 7.82 8.61 -17.00
#